data_AF-V2Y0C3-F1
#
_entry.id   AF-V2Y0C3-F1
#
_cell.length_a   1.000
_cell.length_b   1.000
_cell.length_c   1.000
_cell.angle_alpha   90.00
_cell.angle_beta   90.00
_cell.angle_gamma   90.00
#
_symmetry.space_group_name_H-M   'P 1'
#
loop_
_entity.id
_entity.type
_entity.pdbx_description
1 polymer ?
#
loop_
_entity_poly.entity_id
_entity_poly.type
_entity_poly.pdbx_seq_one_letter_code
_entity_poly.pdbx_strand_id
1 'polypeptide(L)'
;MLLGIIVIVGVIGILLSIFVFNPLNVGVQKFFIENHYSNSGLSSLLWAFKTNYANIVKTMFLMHVYLFLWSLLFAIPGIIKGYSYRLVPFILADNPDMDPDDAITLSREMMNGQKFDAFVLDLSFILWWILSGITFNIAGIVYVFPYIYATDAELYLAIKNGSVDDITGSFNNNPDNNNGDYYG
;
A
#
# COMPACT_ATOMS: atom_id res chain seq x y z
N MET A 1 21.39 21.89 26.18
CA MET A 1 21.81 21.86 24.76
C MET A 1 21.55 20.51 24.10
N LEU A 2 22.04 19.39 24.64
CA LEU A 2 21.84 18.04 24.06
C LEU A 2 20.36 17.67 23.84
N LEU A 3 19.50 17.93 24.83
CA LEU A 3 18.07 17.64 24.78
C LEU A 3 17.35 18.45 23.69
N GLY A 4 17.75 19.70 23.47
CA GLY A 4 17.23 20.52 22.38
C GLY A 4 17.62 20.00 21.00
N ILE A 5 18.86 19.54 20.84
CA ILE A 5 19.34 18.93 19.58
C ILE A 5 18.57 17.63 19.29
N ILE A 6 18.33 16.79 20.30
CA ILE A 6 17.57 15.54 20.15
C ILE A 6 16.13 15.83 19.67
N VAL A 7 15.47 16.84 20.27
CA VAL A 7 14.12 17.24 19.85
C VAL A 7 14.12 17.75 18.41
N ILE A 8 15.08 18.60 18.03
CA ILE A 8 15.19 19.13 16.66
C ILE A 8 15.43 18.00 15.65
N VAL A 9 16.36 17.08 15.93
CA VAL A 9 16.64 15.92 15.08
C VAL A 9 15.40 15.03 14.96
N GLY A 10 14.67 14.81 16.06
CA GLY A 10 13.43 14.04 16.05
C GLY A 10 12.36 14.67 15.18
N VAL A 11 12.15 15.98 15.29
CA VAL A 11 11.18 16.72 14.45
C VAL A 11 11.57 16.65 12.98
N ILE A 12 12.85 16.86 12.65
CA ILE A 12 13.35 16.73 11.27
C ILE A 12 13.11 15.30 10.74
N GLY A 13 13.36 14.28 11.56
CA GLY A 13 13.11 12.88 11.19
C GLY A 13 11.65 12.60 10.87
N ILE A 14 10.72 13.15 11.67
CA ILE A 14 9.26 13.02 11.44
C ILE A 14 8.85 13.76 10.15
N LEU A 15 9.40 14.95 9.90
CA LEU A 15 9.12 15.66 8.66
C LEU A 15 9.64 14.87 7.45
N LEU A 16 10.85 14.32 7.51
CA LEU A 16 11.38 13.49 6.44
C LEU A 16 10.53 12.23 6.20
N SER A 17 10.02 11.58 7.25
CA SER A 17 9.16 10.40 7.07
C SER A 17 7.88 10.73 6.33
N ILE A 18 7.22 11.82 6.70
CA ILE A 18 5.95 12.24 6.08
C ILE A 18 6.15 12.77 4.66
N PHE A 19 7.16 13.60 4.43
CA PHE A 19 7.35 14.29 3.14
C PHE A 19 8.19 13.48 2.14
N VAL A 20 9.05 12.57 2.59
CA VAL A 20 9.96 11.83 1.71
C VAL A 20 9.64 10.34 1.72
N PHE A 21 9.63 9.69 2.88
CA PHE A 21 9.46 8.24 2.94
C PHE A 21 8.06 7.78 2.50
N ASN A 22 7.00 8.53 2.83
CA ASN A 22 5.64 8.17 2.42
C ASN A 22 5.46 8.16 0.89
N PRO A 23 5.78 9.24 0.15
CA PRO A 23 5.77 9.21 -1.32
C PRO A 23 6.72 8.17 -1.91
N LEU A 24 7.90 7.99 -1.31
CA LEU A 24 8.84 6.97 -1.75
C LEU A 24 8.25 5.56 -1.61
N ASN A 25 7.51 5.26 -0.54
CA ASN A 25 6.82 3.98 -0.38
C ASN A 25 5.80 3.75 -1.51
N VAL A 26 5.03 4.76 -1.90
CA VAL A 26 4.09 4.68 -3.04
C VAL A 26 4.84 4.45 -4.35
N GLY A 27 5.98 5.10 -4.55
CA GLY A 27 6.87 4.85 -5.69
C GLY A 27 7.43 3.42 -5.72
N VAL A 28 7.78 2.85 -4.55
CA VAL A 28 8.18 1.44 -4.40
C VAL A 28 7.05 0.52 -4.83
N GLN A 29 5.82 0.76 -4.36
CA GLN A 29 4.68 -0.06 -4.78
C GLN A 29 4.43 0.04 -6.28
N LYS A 30 4.57 1.23 -6.88
CA LYS A 30 4.51 1.42 -8.33
C LYS A 30 5.55 0.59 -9.07
N PHE A 31 6.80 0.61 -8.60
CA PHE A 31 7.86 -0.20 -9.18
C PHE A 31 7.51 -1.70 -9.16
N PHE A 32 6.95 -2.22 -8.07
CA PHE A 32 6.57 -3.64 -8.01
C PHE A 32 5.38 -3.98 -8.91
N ILE A 33 4.37 -3.12 -9.02
CA ILE A 33 3.27 -3.28 -9.98
C ILE A 33 3.82 -3.27 -11.41
N GLU A 34 4.63 -2.28 -11.76
CA GLU A 34 5.17 -2.17 -13.13
C GLU A 34 6.13 -3.33 -13.43
N ASN A 35 6.89 -3.84 -12.45
CA ASN A 35 7.79 -4.99 -12.61
C ASN A 35 7.06 -6.28 -12.97
N HIS A 36 5.77 -6.41 -12.64
CA HIS A 36 4.92 -7.51 -13.10
C HIS A 36 4.66 -7.43 -14.62
N TYR A 37 4.46 -6.22 -15.16
CA TYR A 37 4.11 -6.00 -16.57
C TYR A 37 5.33 -5.72 -17.48
N SER A 38 6.40 -5.11 -16.96
CA SER A 38 7.57 -4.67 -17.71
C SER A 38 8.80 -4.43 -16.81
N ASN A 39 10.01 -4.49 -17.38
CA ASN A 39 11.22 -4.22 -16.59
C ASN A 39 11.30 -2.73 -16.19
N SER A 40 10.97 -2.45 -14.94
CA SER A 40 10.77 -1.10 -14.45
C SER A 40 12.08 -0.46 -14.02
N GLY A 41 12.27 0.80 -14.38
CA GLY A 41 13.46 1.55 -14.00
C GLY A 41 13.37 2.17 -12.62
N LEU A 42 14.51 2.62 -12.09
CA LEU A 42 14.60 3.44 -10.87
C LEU A 42 13.72 4.72 -10.95
N SER A 43 13.35 5.15 -12.15
CA SER A 43 12.41 6.25 -12.40
C SER A 43 11.05 6.05 -11.74
N SER A 44 10.57 4.82 -11.61
CA SER A 44 9.26 4.51 -11.03
C SER A 44 9.24 4.74 -9.52
N LEU A 45 10.37 4.54 -8.85
CA LEU A 45 10.54 4.86 -7.43
C LEU A 45 10.43 6.36 -7.14
N LEU A 46 10.96 7.18 -8.06
CA LEU A 46 10.91 8.65 -7.93
C LEU A 46 9.64 9.26 -8.58
N TRP A 47 8.79 8.46 -9.19
CA TRP A 47 7.60 8.93 -9.88
C TRP A 47 6.62 9.64 -8.94
N ALA A 48 6.47 9.13 -7.70
CA ALA A 48 5.58 9.72 -6.70
C ALA A 48 5.98 11.15 -6.27
N PHE A 49 7.23 11.56 -6.52
CA PHE A 49 7.68 12.93 -6.31
C PHE A 49 7.36 13.87 -7.47
N LYS A 50 7.12 13.31 -8.67
CA LYS A 50 6.83 14.07 -9.89
C LYS A 50 5.33 14.20 -10.16
N THR A 51 4.54 13.22 -9.73
CA THR A 51 3.12 13.12 -10.06
C THR A 51 2.27 13.28 -8.82
N ASN A 52 1.43 14.34 -8.76
CA ASN A 52 0.48 14.61 -7.68
C ASN A 52 1.00 14.38 -6.26
N TYR A 53 2.24 14.79 -6.02
CA TYR A 53 2.94 14.65 -4.74
C TYR A 53 2.10 15.11 -3.54
N ALA A 54 1.44 16.27 -3.67
CA ALA A 54 0.60 16.81 -2.60
C ALA A 54 -0.57 15.89 -2.23
N ASN A 55 -1.19 15.27 -3.23
CA ASN A 55 -2.29 14.33 -3.02
C ASN A 55 -1.77 13.04 -2.38
N ILE A 56 -0.67 12.48 -2.88
CA ILE A 56 -0.03 11.28 -2.33
C ILE A 56 0.35 11.47 -0.86
N VAL A 57 1.01 12.59 -0.53
CA VAL A 57 1.40 12.92 0.85
C VAL A 57 0.15 13.06 1.73
N LYS A 58 -0.88 13.77 1.26
CA LYS A 58 -2.12 13.98 1.99
C LYS A 58 -2.82 12.65 2.28
N THR A 59 -2.98 11.77 1.28
CA THR A 59 -3.65 10.48 1.45
C THR A 59 -2.89 9.56 2.40
N MET A 60 -1.57 9.43 2.24
CA MET A 60 -0.73 8.63 3.14
C MET A 60 -0.80 9.19 4.57
N PHE A 61 -0.76 10.51 4.73
CA PHE A 61 -0.91 11.15 6.04
C PHE A 61 -2.29 10.87 6.67
N LEU A 62 -3.38 11.02 5.92
CA LEU A 62 -4.75 10.71 6.40
C LEU A 62 -4.87 9.24 6.81
N MET A 63 -4.33 8.32 6.00
CA MET A 63 -4.29 6.89 6.32
C MET A 63 -3.58 6.65 7.66
N HIS A 64 -2.40 7.24 7.88
CA HIS A 64 -1.67 7.10 9.13
C HIS A 64 -2.41 7.70 10.33
N VAL A 65 -3.09 8.84 10.16
CA VAL A 65 -3.94 9.44 11.19
C VAL A 65 -5.08 8.49 11.55
N TYR A 66 -5.78 7.93 10.56
CA TYR A 66 -6.85 6.96 10.83
C TYR A 66 -6.30 5.71 11.54
N LEU A 67 -5.18 5.14 11.09
CA LEU A 67 -4.56 3.99 11.75
C LEU A 67 -4.18 4.31 13.20
N PHE A 68 -3.65 5.50 13.47
CA PHE A 68 -3.33 5.95 14.81
C PHE A 68 -4.58 6.10 15.69
N LEU A 69 -5.67 6.65 15.14
CA LEU A 69 -6.94 6.73 15.86
C LEU A 69 -7.52 5.34 16.18
N TRP A 70 -7.45 4.41 15.23
CA TRP A 70 -7.92 3.03 15.44
C TRP A 70 -7.07 2.27 16.45
N SER A 71 -5.74 2.44 16.41
CA SER A 71 -4.83 1.82 17.37
C SER A 71 -4.95 2.43 18.77
N LEU A 72 -5.29 3.73 18.87
CA LEU A 72 -5.56 4.41 20.14
C LEU A 72 -6.87 3.92 20.78
N LEU A 73 -7.88 3.61 19.97
CA LEU A 73 -9.16 3.13 20.47
C LEU A 73 -9.02 1.72 21.06
N PHE A 74 -8.46 0.77 20.30
CA PHE A 74 -8.09 -0.57 20.79
C PHE A 74 -7.04 -1.22 19.85
N ALA A 75 -6.19 -2.09 20.40
CA ALA A 75 -5.15 -2.78 19.63
C ALA A 75 -5.71 -3.69 18.50
N ILE A 76 -6.78 -4.46 18.79
CA ILE A 76 -7.37 -5.40 17.83
C ILE A 76 -7.96 -4.71 16.58
N PRO A 77 -8.87 -3.71 16.70
CA PRO A 77 -9.37 -3.00 15.52
C PRO A 77 -8.28 -2.21 14.80
N GLY A 78 -7.24 -1.74 15.50
CA GLY A 78 -6.04 -1.17 14.86
C GLY A 78 -5.40 -2.12 13.84
N ILE A 79 -5.21 -3.39 14.21
CA ILE A 79 -4.64 -4.41 13.32
C ILE A 79 -5.56 -4.66 12.12
N ILE A 80 -6.86 -4.90 12.36
CA ILE A 80 -7.84 -5.17 11.29
C ILE A 80 -7.93 -4.00 10.30
N LYS A 81 -7.86 -2.76 10.80
CA LYS A 81 -7.87 -1.56 9.95
C LYS A 81 -6.55 -1.36 9.23
N GLY A 82 -5.43 -1.79 9.82
CA GLY A 82 -4.13 -1.96 9.15
C GLY A 82 -4.26 -2.74 7.86
N TYR A 83 -4.81 -3.96 7.93
CA TYR A 83 -5.06 -4.79 6.74
C TYR A 83 -6.00 -4.11 5.75
N SER A 84 -7.05 -3.44 6.24
CA SER A 84 -8.02 -2.77 5.37
C SER A 84 -7.41 -1.61 4.55
N TYR A 85 -6.31 -1.02 5.02
CA TYR A 85 -5.63 0.10 4.37
C TYR A 85 -4.32 -0.28 3.67
N ARG A 86 -3.97 -1.58 3.65
CA ARG A 86 -2.72 -2.08 3.04
C ARG A 86 -2.62 -1.75 1.54
N LEU A 87 -3.76 -1.65 0.85
CA LEU A 87 -3.81 -1.43 -0.60
C LEU A 87 -3.78 0.06 -1.00
N VAL A 88 -3.97 1.00 -0.06
CA VAL A 88 -3.93 2.44 -0.34
C VAL A 88 -2.70 2.89 -1.13
N PRO A 89 -1.45 2.52 -0.77
CA PRO A 89 -0.29 2.95 -1.55
C PRO A 89 -0.26 2.36 -2.98
N PHE A 90 -0.83 1.17 -3.20
CA PHE A 90 -0.94 0.56 -4.52
C PHE A 90 -2.01 1.26 -5.38
N ILE A 91 -3.15 1.62 -4.77
CA ILE A 91 -4.20 2.39 -5.44
C ILE A 91 -3.68 3.77 -5.86
N LEU A 92 -2.91 4.45 -5.02
CA LEU A 92 -2.27 5.73 -5.36
C LEU A 92 -1.19 5.61 -6.44
N ALA A 93 -0.51 4.46 -6.50
CA ALA A 93 0.48 4.18 -7.56
C ALA A 93 -0.18 4.06 -8.94
N ASP A 94 -1.40 3.50 -8.99
CA ASP A 94 -2.23 3.39 -10.20
C ASP A 94 -2.99 4.68 -10.51
N ASN A 95 -3.62 5.30 -9.51
CA ASN A 95 -4.49 6.48 -9.62
C ASN A 95 -4.03 7.60 -8.68
N PRO A 96 -2.98 8.36 -9.04
CA PRO A 96 -2.39 9.38 -8.18
C PRO A 96 -3.28 10.62 -7.98
N ASP A 97 -4.27 10.82 -8.86
CA ASP A 97 -5.25 11.91 -8.82
C ASP A 97 -6.50 11.59 -7.99
N MET A 98 -6.65 10.35 -7.49
CA MET A 98 -7.82 9.92 -6.73
C MET A 98 -7.92 10.68 -5.40
N ASP A 99 -9.14 11.07 -5.01
CA ASP A 99 -9.33 11.76 -3.73
C ASP A 99 -8.87 10.89 -2.55
N PRO A 100 -8.24 11.47 -1.50
CA PRO A 100 -7.76 10.71 -0.36
C PRO A 100 -8.80 9.80 0.30
N ASP A 101 -10.04 10.27 0.44
CA ASP A 101 -11.08 9.50 1.11
C ASP A 101 -11.60 8.35 0.22
N ASP A 102 -11.63 8.57 -1.10
CA ASP A 102 -11.99 7.57 -2.09
C ASP A 102 -10.94 6.45 -2.14
N ALA A 103 -9.64 6.79 -2.14
CA ALA A 103 -8.57 5.79 -2.14
C ALA A 103 -8.60 4.90 -0.88
N ILE A 104 -8.89 5.48 0.28
CA ILE A 104 -9.00 4.76 1.55
C ILE A 104 -10.27 3.88 1.59
N THR A 105 -11.35 4.36 0.99
CA THR A 105 -12.61 3.62 0.88
C THR A 105 -12.47 2.44 -0.08
N LEU A 106 -11.89 2.68 -1.26
CA LEU A 106 -11.62 1.64 -2.24
C LEU A 106 -10.71 0.54 -1.67
N SER A 107 -9.63 0.89 -0.98
CA SER A 107 -8.76 -0.10 -0.30
C SER A 107 -9.56 -0.98 0.68
N ARG A 108 -10.51 -0.39 1.41
CA ARG A 108 -11.32 -1.11 2.39
C ARG A 108 -12.29 -2.07 1.74
N GLU A 109 -12.88 -1.67 0.62
CA GLU A 109 -13.80 -2.47 -0.18
C GLU A 109 -13.07 -3.64 -0.85
N MET A 110 -11.94 -3.37 -1.51
CA MET A 110 -11.08 -4.38 -2.10
C MET A 110 -10.59 -5.42 -1.07
N MET A 111 -10.30 -4.98 0.15
CA MET A 111 -9.88 -5.89 1.23
C MET A 111 -11.06 -6.57 1.94
N ASN A 112 -12.31 -6.30 1.60
CA ASN A 112 -13.44 -6.92 2.26
C ASN A 112 -13.51 -8.42 1.90
N GLY A 113 -13.63 -9.30 2.89
CA GLY A 113 -13.50 -10.75 2.69
C GLY A 113 -12.06 -11.27 2.63
N GLN A 114 -11.10 -10.47 2.13
CA GLN A 114 -9.70 -10.87 1.95
C GLN A 114 -8.79 -10.60 3.16
N LYS A 115 -9.30 -9.95 4.22
CA LYS A 115 -8.48 -9.56 5.40
C LYS A 115 -7.90 -10.76 6.13
N PHE A 116 -8.66 -11.84 6.22
CA PHE A 116 -8.22 -13.06 6.90
C PHE A 116 -7.16 -13.78 6.08
N ASP A 117 -7.34 -13.85 4.77
CA ASP A 117 -6.36 -14.46 3.87
C ASP A 117 -5.04 -13.69 3.87
N ALA A 118 -5.09 -12.34 3.89
CA ALA A 118 -3.91 -11.50 4.05
C ALA A 118 -3.23 -11.68 5.42
N PHE A 119 -3.98 -11.97 6.48
CA PHE A 119 -3.42 -12.30 7.79
C PHE A 119 -2.70 -13.66 7.76
N VAL A 120 -3.30 -14.67 7.13
CA VAL A 120 -2.67 -15.99 6.96
C VAL A 120 -1.40 -15.88 6.11
N LEU A 121 -1.44 -15.04 5.06
CA LEU A 121 -0.27 -14.72 4.25
C LEU A 121 0.86 -14.12 5.10
N ASP A 122 0.56 -13.13 5.95
CA ASP A 122 1.56 -12.58 6.88
C ASP A 122 2.09 -13.61 7.88
N LEU A 123 1.25 -14.55 8.30
CA LEU A 123 1.66 -15.65 9.16
C LEU A 123 2.68 -16.57 8.48
N SER A 124 2.60 -16.76 7.16
CA SER A 124 3.61 -17.48 6.38
C SER A 124 4.97 -16.77 6.39
N PHE A 125 4.98 -15.45 6.56
CA PHE A 125 6.19 -14.64 6.65
C PHE A 125 6.85 -14.64 8.03
N ILE A 126 6.21 -15.19 9.07
CA ILE A 126 6.76 -15.15 10.44
C ILE A 126 8.13 -15.79 10.55
N LEU A 127 8.39 -16.84 9.78
CA LEU A 127 9.69 -17.51 9.72
C LEU A 127 10.78 -16.60 9.16
N TRP A 128 10.44 -15.82 8.14
CA TRP A 128 11.35 -14.85 7.51
C TRP A 128 11.66 -13.68 8.44
N TRP A 129 10.68 -13.24 9.24
CA TRP A 129 10.90 -12.24 10.28
C TRP A 129 11.84 -12.72 11.39
N ILE A 130 11.70 -13.98 11.82
CA ILE A 130 12.63 -14.60 12.78
C ILE A 130 14.04 -14.66 12.18
N LEU A 131 14.18 -15.09 10.92
CA LEU A 131 15.46 -15.15 10.22
C LEU A 131 16.09 -13.76 10.04
N SER A 132 15.28 -12.74 9.76
CA SER A 132 15.72 -11.34 9.73
C SER A 132 16.27 -10.91 11.09
N GLY A 133 15.58 -11.23 12.18
CA GLY A 133 16.05 -10.94 13.55
C GLY A 133 17.40 -11.58 13.88
N ILE A 134 17.58 -12.86 13.52
CA ILE A 134 18.83 -13.61 13.76
C ILE A 134 20.01 -13.00 12.97
N THR A 135 19.76 -12.48 11.78
CA THR A 135 20.77 -11.90 10.89
C THR A 135 20.99 -10.40 11.10
N PHE A 136 20.57 -9.84 12.24
CA PHE A 136 20.63 -8.39 12.51
C PHE A 136 19.97 -7.54 11.41
N ASN A 137 18.83 -8.00 10.88
CA ASN A 137 18.07 -7.41 9.77
C ASN A 137 18.77 -7.35 8.40
N ILE A 138 19.94 -7.97 8.24
CA ILE A 138 20.62 -8.02 6.94
C ILE A 138 19.78 -8.82 5.93
N ALA A 139 19.31 -10.01 6.32
CA ALA A 139 18.42 -10.78 5.46
C ALA A 139 17.08 -10.05 5.22
N GLY A 140 16.63 -9.29 6.23
CA GLY A 140 15.45 -8.43 6.16
C GLY A 140 15.49 -7.47 4.98
N ILE A 141 16.54 -6.65 4.95
CA ILE A 141 16.71 -5.58 3.96
C ILE A 141 16.96 -6.12 2.56
N VAL A 142 17.76 -7.18 2.45
CA VAL A 142 18.22 -7.69 1.14
C VAL A 142 17.21 -8.62 0.49
N TYR A 143 16.49 -9.43 1.28
CA TYR A 143 15.63 -10.49 0.74
C TYR A 143 14.18 -10.41 1.21
N VAL A 144 13.95 -10.26 2.52
CA VAL A 144 12.60 -10.39 3.08
C VAL A 144 11.70 -9.24 2.64
N PHE A 145 12.15 -7.99 2.75
CA PHE A 145 11.36 -6.84 2.31
C PHE A 145 11.01 -6.84 0.82
N PRO A 146 11.94 -7.02 -0.13
CA PRO A 146 11.56 -7.06 -1.54
C PRO A 146 10.64 -8.25 -1.85
N TYR A 147 10.79 -9.38 -1.15
CA TYR A 147 9.90 -10.53 -1.31
C TYR A 147 8.47 -10.26 -0.80
N ILE A 148 8.33 -9.62 0.37
CA ILE A 148 7.03 -9.22 0.91
C ILE A 148 6.38 -8.18 -0.01
N TYR A 149 7.10 -7.16 -0.46
CA TYR A 149 6.54 -6.15 -1.36
C TYR A 149 6.10 -6.71 -2.71
N ALA A 150 6.87 -7.65 -3.27
CA ALA A 150 6.45 -8.36 -4.47
C ALA A 150 5.16 -9.16 -4.24
N THR A 151 5.07 -9.86 -3.09
CA THR A 151 3.87 -10.63 -2.75
C THR A 151 2.65 -9.72 -2.54
N ASP A 152 2.84 -8.56 -1.91
CA ASP A 152 1.77 -7.58 -1.71
C ASP A 152 1.30 -6.96 -3.04
N ALA A 153 2.22 -6.76 -3.99
CA ALA A 153 1.85 -6.34 -5.34
C ALA A 153 1.02 -7.41 -6.06
N GLU A 154 1.40 -8.69 -5.98
CA GLU A 154 0.61 -9.79 -6.53
C GLU A 154 -0.76 -9.92 -5.83
N LEU A 155 -0.81 -9.75 -4.51
CA LEU A 155 -2.07 -9.72 -3.76
C LEU A 155 -2.97 -8.58 -4.26
N TYR A 156 -2.41 -7.38 -4.45
CA TYR A 156 -3.13 -6.25 -5.01
C TYR A 156 -3.65 -6.55 -6.42
N LEU A 157 -2.82 -7.11 -7.31
CA LEU A 157 -3.23 -7.46 -8.68
C LEU A 157 -4.28 -8.58 -8.71
N ALA A 158 -4.15 -9.60 -7.86
CA ALA A 158 -5.12 -10.68 -7.75
C ALA A 158 -6.47 -10.17 -7.25
N ILE A 159 -6.47 -9.34 -6.20
CA ILE A 159 -7.68 -8.69 -5.69
C ILE A 159 -8.24 -7.75 -6.75
N LYS A 160 -7.41 -6.94 -7.41
CA LYS A 160 -7.86 -6.01 -8.46
C LYS A 160 -8.52 -6.76 -9.61
N ASN A 161 -7.93 -7.84 -10.11
CA ASN A 161 -8.49 -8.61 -11.22
C ASN A 161 -9.80 -9.31 -10.82
N GLY A 162 -9.84 -9.95 -9.65
CA GLY A 162 -11.07 -10.59 -9.16
C GLY A 162 -12.17 -9.60 -8.74
N SER A 163 -11.78 -8.46 -8.15
CA SER A 163 -12.72 -7.38 -7.78
C SER A 163 -13.22 -6.65 -9.02
N VAL A 164 -12.40 -6.48 -10.07
CA VAL A 164 -12.85 -5.90 -11.34
C VAL A 164 -13.92 -6.80 -11.94
N ASP A 165 -13.81 -8.12 -11.91
CA ASP A 165 -14.87 -9.01 -12.39
C ASP A 165 -16.17 -8.84 -11.59
N ASP A 166 -16.09 -8.71 -10.26
CA ASP A 166 -17.24 -8.47 -9.39
C ASP A 166 -17.84 -7.05 -9.54
N ILE A 167 -16.99 -6.03 -9.70
CA ILE A 167 -17.38 -4.63 -9.91
C ILE A 167 -17.99 -4.45 -11.31
N THR A 168 -17.39 -5.04 -12.34
CA THR A 168 -17.92 -5.06 -13.71
C THR A 168 -19.21 -5.87 -13.76
N GLY A 169 -19.33 -6.97 -13.02
CA GLY A 169 -20.58 -7.69 -12.83
C GLY A 169 -21.66 -6.84 -12.16
N SER A 170 -21.30 -6.03 -11.16
CA SER A 170 -22.21 -5.09 -10.47
C SER A 170 -22.69 -3.96 -11.40
N PHE A 171 -21.82 -3.42 -12.26
CA PHE A 171 -22.16 -2.41 -13.26
C PHE A 171 -22.85 -2.96 -14.52
N ASN A 172 -22.63 -4.23 -14.86
CA ASN A 172 -23.22 -4.90 -16.01
C ASN A 172 -24.61 -5.51 -15.73
N ASN A 173 -25.12 -5.40 -14.50
CA ASN A 173 -26.53 -5.62 -14.18
C ASN A 173 -27.43 -4.43 -14.59
N ASN A 174 -27.06 -3.74 -15.67
CA ASN A 174 -27.95 -2.83 -16.38
C ASN A 174 -28.60 -3.62 -17.52
N PRO A 175 -29.94 -3.79 -17.56
CA PRO A 175 -30.61 -4.62 -18.56
C PRO A 175 -30.47 -4.15 -20.03
N ASP A 176 -29.72 -3.07 -20.28
CA ASP A 176 -29.55 -2.46 -21.60
C ASP A 176 -28.10 -2.48 -22.14
N ASN A 177 -27.23 -3.42 -21.71
CA ASN A 177 -25.90 -3.58 -22.32
C ASN A 177 -25.77 -4.86 -23.17
N ASN A 178 -26.19 -4.75 -24.43
CA ASN A 178 -25.67 -5.57 -25.52
C ASN A 178 -24.49 -4.84 -26.16
N ASN A 179 -23.26 -5.24 -25.85
CA ASN A 179 -22.04 -5.05 -26.67
C ASN A 179 -20.95 -5.96 -26.05
N GLY A 180 -20.40 -6.96 -26.72
CA GLY A 180 -19.82 -6.90 -28.06
C GLY A 180 -18.30 -6.83 -27.93
N ASP A 181 -17.67 -8.02 -27.87
CA ASP A 181 -16.32 -8.40 -28.31
C ASP A 181 -15.19 -7.37 -28.27
N TYR A 182 -14.18 -7.53 -27.39
CA TYR A 182 -12.83 -7.00 -27.63
C TYR A 182 -11.72 -7.83 -26.94
N TYR A 183 -11.41 -9.01 -27.50
CA TYR A 183 -10.06 -9.59 -27.46
C TYR A 183 -9.83 -10.38 -28.76
N GLY A 184 -9.07 -9.78 -29.68
CA GLY A 184 -8.52 -10.39 -30.89
C GLY A 184 -7.06 -10.00 -31.02
#